data_AF-A0A2E5S789-F1
#
_entry.id   AF-A0A2E5S789-F1
#
_cell.length_a   1.000
_cell.length_b   1.000
_cell.length_c   1.000
_cell.angle_alpha   90.00
_cell.angle_beta   90.00
_cell.angle_gamma   90.00
#
_symmetry.space_group_name_H-M   'P 1'
#
loop_
_entity.id
_entity.type
_entity.pdbx_description
1 polymer ?
#
loop_
_entity_poly.entity_id
_entity_poly.type
_entity_poly.pdbx_seq_one_letter_code
_entity_poly.pdbx_strand_id
1 'polypeptide(L)'
;MNRFWHSFVPFVASLILFQGLLGHCTSADTVKEESLIFLQERYGEPFQVQSIDMQRNEGNWGTARLQLKPERHPDLIFQLNYNYSDHRIIFENYLLRLWENEVKEKLKSRFPKLDYASLRLRIARRKSLSANGMDLPVDKTLNGLNALSEPTLSVELLDLQEPADPDYASLATMMQYLPTLGFRKVSLRLEYGKGGKEGKLLAQWYGTLKPPGSNQLKALFRGPGEPPLSQIVKEDFDRAMDYLKGGNTNQALQVFESIVRNHDNPYRYNPYVVAQSGYVYEAAFEAGKILKERGERNRARTYFNLIQERLSYEEVPLRYAAYLRYIEKNQE
;
A
#
# COMPACT_ATOMS: atom_id res chain seq x y z
N MET A 1 -66.15 3.77 52.28
CA MET A 1 -65.86 4.79 51.25
C MET A 1 -64.41 4.66 50.84
N ASN A 2 -64.17 3.94 49.74
CA ASN A 2 -62.85 3.65 49.17
C ASN A 2 -62.61 4.58 48.00
N ARG A 3 -61.64 5.51 48.06
CA ARG A 3 -61.03 6.16 46.89
C ARG A 3 -59.70 6.82 47.29
N PHE A 4 -58.58 6.11 47.27
CA PHE A 4 -57.23 6.74 47.28
C PHE A 4 -56.14 5.77 46.82
N TRP A 5 -56.30 5.08 45.68
CA TRP A 5 -55.25 4.21 45.15
C TRP A 5 -55.29 4.14 43.61
N HIS A 6 -55.17 5.27 42.88
CA HIS A 6 -55.01 5.21 41.41
C HIS A 6 -54.19 6.36 40.79
N SER A 7 -53.16 6.87 41.48
CA SER A 7 -52.33 7.95 40.88
C SER A 7 -50.82 7.77 40.98
N PHE A 8 -50.32 6.65 41.52
CA PHE A 8 -48.87 6.46 41.70
C PHE A 8 -48.19 5.51 40.70
N VAL A 9 -48.97 4.83 39.85
CA VAL A 9 -48.43 3.83 38.91
C VAL A 9 -48.05 4.37 37.51
N PRO A 10 -48.64 5.46 36.96
CA PRO A 10 -48.22 5.90 35.63
C PRO A 10 -46.89 6.67 35.65
N PHE A 11 -46.46 7.24 36.79
CA PHE A 11 -45.24 8.05 36.86
C PHE A 11 -43.96 7.19 36.89
N VAL A 12 -43.98 6.05 37.59
CA VAL A 12 -42.83 5.12 37.65
C VAL A 12 -42.67 4.33 36.35
N ALA A 13 -43.77 3.94 35.70
CA ALA A 13 -43.73 3.31 34.38
C ALA A 13 -43.22 4.26 33.28
N SER A 14 -43.50 5.57 33.40
CA SER A 14 -42.98 6.59 32.49
C SER A 14 -41.48 6.85 32.69
N LEU A 15 -40.97 6.73 33.93
CA LEU A 15 -39.55 6.93 34.24
C LEU A 15 -38.68 5.75 33.75
N ILE A 16 -39.20 4.52 33.83
CA ILE A 16 -38.51 3.31 33.36
C ILE A 16 -38.51 3.23 31.82
N LEU A 17 -39.58 3.70 31.16
CA LEU A 17 -39.61 3.82 29.70
C LEU A 17 -38.76 4.99 29.17
N PHE A 18 -38.52 6.04 29.97
CA PHE A 18 -37.59 7.12 29.59
C PHE A 18 -36.12 6.71 29.68
N GLN A 19 -35.74 5.78 30.57
CA GLN A 19 -34.38 5.23 30.59
C GLN A 19 -34.12 4.24 29.44
N GLY A 20 -35.15 3.57 28.93
CA GLY A 20 -35.05 2.70 27.75
C GLY A 20 -34.98 3.44 26.40
N LEU A 21 -35.30 4.74 26.38
CA LEU A 21 -35.35 5.59 25.18
C LEU A 21 -34.26 6.68 25.12
N LEU A 22 -33.41 6.79 26.16
CA LEU A 22 -32.13 7.48 26.05
C LEU A 22 -31.16 6.58 25.29
N GLY A 23 -31.32 6.54 23.96
CA GLY A 23 -30.38 5.89 23.05
C GLY A 23 -28.97 6.23 23.49
N HIS A 24 -28.21 5.21 23.88
CA HIS A 24 -26.85 5.33 24.37
C HIS A 24 -25.99 5.99 23.29
N CYS A 25 -25.93 7.32 23.33
CA CYS A 25 -24.92 8.06 22.60
C CYS A 25 -23.62 7.80 23.36
N THR A 26 -22.86 6.79 22.93
CA THR A 26 -21.53 6.51 23.50
C THR A 26 -20.72 7.81 23.46
N SER A 27 -20.24 8.25 24.62
CA SER A 27 -19.52 9.52 24.73
C SER A 27 -18.08 9.37 24.26
N ALA A 28 -17.43 10.49 23.90
CA ALA A 28 -16.00 10.50 23.60
C ALA A 28 -15.16 10.02 24.79
N ASP A 29 -15.60 10.30 26.03
CA ASP A 29 -14.93 9.86 27.25
C ASP A 29 -15.01 8.34 27.44
N THR A 30 -16.17 7.73 27.14
CA THR A 30 -16.32 6.27 27.16
C THR A 30 -15.40 5.62 26.12
N VAL A 31 -15.38 6.14 24.89
CA VAL A 31 -14.49 5.65 23.83
C VAL A 31 -13.02 5.77 24.24
N LYS A 32 -12.65 6.89 24.88
CA LYS A 32 -11.30 7.12 25.40
C LYS A 32 -10.91 6.06 26.42
N GLU A 33 -11.74 5.84 27.44
CA GLU A 33 -11.47 4.91 28.53
C GLU A 33 -11.35 3.46 28.02
N GLU A 34 -12.33 3.00 27.23
CA GLU A 34 -12.32 1.64 26.66
C GLU A 34 -11.10 1.42 25.75
N SER A 35 -10.73 2.42 24.94
CA SER A 35 -9.54 2.32 24.08
C SER A 35 -8.24 2.24 24.90
N LEU A 36 -8.14 3.00 25.99
CA LEU A 36 -6.97 2.96 26.88
C LEU A 36 -6.86 1.65 27.63
N ILE A 37 -7.98 1.10 28.13
CA ILE A 37 -8.03 -0.22 28.76
C ILE A 37 -7.54 -1.30 27.78
N PHE A 38 -8.12 -1.35 26.58
CA PHE A 38 -7.70 -2.31 25.55
C PHE A 38 -6.19 -2.27 25.28
N LEU A 39 -5.63 -1.06 25.12
CA LEU A 39 -4.20 -0.90 24.83
C LEU A 39 -3.32 -1.29 26.01
N GLN A 40 -3.71 -0.93 27.23
CA GLN A 40 -2.99 -1.29 28.46
C GLN A 40 -2.98 -2.81 28.68
N GLU A 41 -4.12 -3.48 28.45
CA GLU A 41 -4.23 -4.94 28.53
C GLU A 41 -3.40 -5.63 27.46
N ARG A 42 -3.47 -5.15 26.21
CA ARG A 42 -2.77 -5.75 25.07
C ARG A 42 -1.26 -5.57 25.13
N TYR A 43 -0.79 -4.37 25.46
CA TYR A 43 0.62 -3.99 25.32
C TYR A 43 1.35 -3.86 26.65
N GLY A 44 0.65 -3.89 27.79
CA GLY A 44 1.25 -3.80 29.12
C GLY A 44 1.95 -2.46 29.39
N GLU A 45 1.50 -1.38 28.74
CA GLU A 45 2.06 -0.04 28.92
C GLU A 45 0.99 1.05 28.83
N PRO A 46 1.23 2.22 29.44
CA PRO A 46 0.28 3.32 29.43
C PRO A 46 0.32 4.12 28.12
N PHE A 47 -0.84 4.67 27.76
CA PHE A 47 -1.07 5.46 26.56
C PHE A 47 -1.82 6.75 26.88
N GLN A 48 -1.65 7.75 26.03
CA GLN A 48 -2.32 9.04 26.10
C GLN A 48 -3.07 9.31 24.80
N VAL A 49 -4.33 9.72 24.92
CA VAL A 49 -5.14 10.14 23.77
C VAL A 49 -4.85 11.61 23.44
N GLN A 50 -4.45 11.88 22.20
CA GLN A 50 -4.18 13.22 21.68
C GLN A 50 -5.43 13.86 21.06
N SER A 51 -6.21 13.07 20.32
CA SER A 51 -7.46 13.53 19.72
C SER A 51 -8.42 12.37 19.47
N ILE A 52 -9.71 12.70 19.44
CA ILE A 52 -10.81 11.77 19.13
C ILE A 52 -11.69 12.45 18.08
N ASP A 53 -11.84 11.80 16.93
CA ASP A 53 -12.77 12.18 15.86
C ASP A 53 -13.90 11.16 15.81
N MET A 54 -15.11 11.58 16.20
CA MET A 54 -16.30 10.73 16.22
C MET A 54 -17.09 10.88 14.91
N GLN A 55 -17.22 9.79 14.17
CA GLN A 55 -17.89 9.76 12.86
C GLN A 55 -19.23 9.02 12.96
N ARG A 56 -20.31 9.68 12.51
CA ARG A 56 -21.62 9.05 12.31
C ARG A 56 -21.81 8.77 10.81
N ASN A 57 -22.03 7.51 10.43
CA ASN A 57 -22.42 7.15 9.07
C ASN A 57 -23.93 6.87 9.04
N GLU A 58 -24.61 7.30 7.98
CA GLU A 58 -26.03 6.99 7.79
C GLU A 58 -26.22 5.46 7.73
N GLY A 59 -26.97 4.90 8.68
CA GLY A 59 -27.28 3.46 8.75
C GLY A 59 -26.36 2.60 9.63
N ASN A 60 -25.23 3.12 10.11
CA ASN A 60 -24.39 2.47 11.11
C ASN A 60 -24.09 3.45 12.24
N TRP A 61 -24.41 3.06 13.48
CA TRP A 61 -23.95 3.82 14.63
C TRP A 61 -22.39 3.78 14.61
N GLY A 62 -21.79 4.94 14.43
CA GLY A 62 -20.59 5.37 15.14
C GLY A 62 -19.26 4.61 15.06
N THR A 63 -18.31 5.15 14.30
CA THR A 63 -16.88 4.83 14.44
C THR A 63 -16.13 6.02 15.03
N ALA A 64 -15.17 5.78 15.91
CA ALA A 64 -14.26 6.81 16.41
C ALA A 64 -12.84 6.56 15.91
N ARG A 65 -12.17 7.63 15.51
CA ARG A 65 -10.75 7.61 15.16
C ARG A 65 -9.97 8.36 16.23
N LEU A 66 -9.11 7.65 16.93
CA LEU A 66 -8.27 8.19 17.99
C LEU A 66 -6.84 8.35 17.46
N GLN A 67 -6.20 9.46 17.80
CA GLN A 67 -4.74 9.59 17.75
C GLN A 67 -4.19 9.39 19.16
N LEU A 68 -3.26 8.46 19.31
CA LEU A 68 -2.69 8.05 20.58
C LEU A 68 -1.17 8.13 20.58
N LYS A 69 -0.61 8.20 21.78
CA LYS A 69 0.83 8.25 22.05
C LYS A 69 1.16 7.36 23.26
N PRO A 70 2.09 6.40 23.14
CA PRO A 70 2.58 5.63 24.29
C PRO A 70 3.47 6.52 25.18
N GLU A 71 3.45 6.33 26.49
CA GLU A 71 4.29 7.14 27.38
C GLU A 71 5.79 6.80 27.23
N ARG A 72 6.12 5.54 26.91
CA ARG A 72 7.50 5.08 26.71
C ARG A 72 8.13 5.58 25.40
N HIS A 73 7.32 5.91 24.40
CA HIS A 73 7.77 6.40 23.10
C HIS A 73 7.01 7.67 22.72
N PRO A 74 7.31 8.81 23.38
CA PRO A 74 6.48 9.99 23.27
C PRO A 74 6.47 10.62 21.87
N ASP A 75 7.45 10.31 21.02
CA ASP A 75 7.50 10.84 19.65
C ASP A 75 6.67 10.00 18.67
N LEU A 76 6.12 8.88 19.12
CA LEU A 76 5.32 7.98 18.31
C LEU A 76 3.83 8.32 18.44
N ILE A 77 3.25 8.83 17.35
CA ILE A 77 1.80 9.02 17.23
C ILE A 77 1.23 7.93 16.33
N PHE A 78 0.21 7.24 16.81
CA PHE A 78 -0.47 6.17 16.09
C PHE A 78 -2.00 6.35 16.12
N GLN A 79 -2.66 5.69 15.18
CA GLN A 79 -4.10 5.73 15.00
C GLN A 79 -4.74 4.43 15.49
N LEU A 80 -5.88 4.59 16.15
CA LEU A 80 -6.79 3.50 16.52
C LEU A 80 -8.19 3.86 16.03
N ASN A 81 -8.83 2.92 15.34
CA ASN A 81 -10.21 3.01 14.91
C ASN A 81 -11.05 2.09 15.81
N TYR A 82 -11.98 2.69 16.52
CA TYR A 82 -12.90 2.02 17.42
C TYR A 82 -14.31 2.02 16.83
N ASN A 83 -14.99 0.89 16.84
CA ASN A 83 -16.42 0.82 16.57
C ASN A 83 -17.14 0.81 17.92
N TYR A 84 -17.77 1.92 18.27
CA TYR A 84 -18.47 2.05 19.55
C TYR A 84 -19.91 1.53 19.52
N SER A 85 -20.31 0.87 18.44
CA SER A 85 -21.61 0.21 18.32
C SER A 85 -21.59 -1.28 18.59
N ASP A 86 -20.42 -1.91 18.42
CA ASP A 86 -20.17 -3.31 18.78
C ASP A 86 -18.96 -3.44 19.73
N HIS A 87 -18.55 -2.32 20.34
CA HIS A 87 -17.46 -2.21 21.33
C HIS A 87 -16.17 -2.91 20.92
N ARG A 88 -15.76 -2.78 19.65
CA ARG A 88 -14.56 -3.45 19.13
C ARG A 88 -13.56 -2.49 18.49
N ILE A 89 -12.30 -2.86 18.60
CA ILE A 89 -11.23 -2.25 17.84
C ILE A 89 -11.29 -2.76 16.40
N ILE A 90 -11.51 -1.85 15.45
CA ILE A 90 -11.52 -2.16 14.02
C ILE A 90 -10.09 -2.32 13.51
N PHE A 91 -9.22 -1.41 13.95
CA PHE A 91 -7.86 -1.31 13.48
C PHE A 91 -7.02 -0.46 14.44
N GLU A 92 -5.78 -0.85 14.64
CA GLU A 92 -4.76 0.00 15.25
C GLU A 92 -3.45 -0.20 14.49
N ASN A 93 -2.55 0.78 14.53
CA ASN A 93 -1.24 0.68 13.88
C ASN A 93 -0.07 0.89 14.83
N TYR A 94 -0.23 0.64 16.13
CA TYR A 94 0.81 0.87 17.12
C TYR A 94 2.09 0.08 16.81
N LEU A 95 1.98 -1.24 16.63
CA LEU A 95 3.13 -2.09 16.29
C LEU A 95 3.79 -1.67 14.98
N LEU A 96 3.01 -1.26 13.98
CA LEU A 96 3.55 -0.74 12.72
C LEU A 96 4.38 0.52 12.96
N ARG A 97 3.88 1.46 13.78
CA ARG A 97 4.62 2.68 14.12
C ARG A 97 5.89 2.40 14.91
N LEU A 98 5.86 1.40 15.81
CA LEU A 98 7.05 0.98 16.55
C LEU A 98 8.13 0.43 15.59
N TRP A 99 7.74 -0.47 14.69
CA TRP A 99 8.66 -1.03 13.72
C TRP A 99 9.16 0.01 12.70
N GLU A 100 8.30 0.95 12.27
CA GLU A 100 8.72 2.11 11.47
C GLU A 100 9.82 2.91 12.17
N ASN A 101 9.63 3.20 13.46
CA ASN A 101 10.59 3.95 14.23
C ASN A 101 11.91 3.19 14.40
N GLU A 102 11.87 1.89 14.71
CA GLU A 102 13.09 1.07 14.81
C GLU A 102 13.83 0.99 13.46
N VAL A 103 13.11 0.81 12.34
CA VAL A 103 13.69 0.84 11.00
C VAL A 103 14.29 2.22 10.71
N LYS A 104 13.61 3.30 11.08
CA LYS A 104 14.11 4.67 10.92
C LYS A 104 15.44 4.87 11.62
N GLU A 105 15.55 4.48 12.88
CA GLU A 105 16.79 4.60 13.65
C GLU A 105 17.92 3.78 13.03
N LYS A 106 17.65 2.55 12.59
CA LYS A 106 18.64 1.71 11.89
C LYS A 106 19.09 2.31 10.56
N LEU A 107 18.16 2.89 9.80
CA LEU A 107 18.48 3.56 8.54
C LEU A 107 19.26 4.85 8.78
N LYS A 108 18.88 5.66 9.77
CA LYS A 108 19.60 6.89 10.15
C LYS A 108 21.04 6.59 10.57
N SER A 109 21.24 5.57 11.39
CA SER A 109 22.57 5.14 11.84
C SER A 109 23.47 4.70 10.67
N ARG A 110 22.89 4.00 9.69
CA ARG A 110 23.65 3.42 8.57
C ARG A 110 23.77 4.34 7.35
N PHE A 111 22.79 5.21 7.14
CA PHE A 111 22.62 6.10 6.00
C PHE A 111 22.21 7.50 6.48
N PRO A 112 23.11 8.24 7.15
CA PRO A 112 22.77 9.54 7.77
C PRO A 112 22.31 10.59 6.76
N LYS A 113 22.72 10.47 5.49
CA LYS A 113 22.23 11.34 4.39
C LYS A 113 20.74 11.14 4.05
N LEU A 114 20.08 10.16 4.66
CA LEU A 114 18.65 9.88 4.48
C LEU A 114 17.81 10.35 5.68
N ASP A 115 18.35 11.16 6.59
CA ASP A 115 17.64 11.61 7.80
C ASP A 115 16.34 12.38 7.48
N TYR A 116 16.28 13.02 6.31
CA TYR A 116 15.10 13.73 5.79
C TYR A 116 14.08 12.81 5.10
N ALA A 117 14.34 11.50 5.02
CA ALA A 117 13.43 10.55 4.39
C ALA A 117 12.19 10.34 5.25
N SER A 118 11.03 10.51 4.64
CA SER A 118 9.79 10.00 5.22
C SER A 118 9.71 8.49 4.97
N LEU A 119 9.53 7.74 6.05
CA LEU A 119 9.41 6.29 6.02
C LEU A 119 7.95 5.93 6.29
N ARG A 120 7.41 5.05 5.46
CA ARG A 120 6.05 4.51 5.63
C ARG A 120 6.10 3.00 5.47
N LEU A 121 5.95 2.29 6.57
CA LEU A 121 5.69 0.87 6.59
C LEU A 121 4.24 0.65 6.18
N ARG A 122 4.05 -0.13 5.13
CA ARG A 122 2.73 -0.57 4.69
C ARG A 122 2.64 -2.07 4.87
N ILE A 123 1.50 -2.54 5.36
CA ILE A 123 1.17 -3.95 5.21
C ILE A 123 0.62 -4.12 3.78
N ALA A 124 1.44 -4.64 2.86
CA ALA A 124 0.87 -5.17 1.63
C ALA A 124 0.21 -6.49 1.99
N ARG A 125 -1.10 -6.57 1.78
CA ARG A 125 -1.84 -7.80 1.98
C ARG A 125 -2.39 -8.26 0.67
N ARG A 126 -2.19 -9.54 0.38
CA ARG A 126 -2.91 -10.23 -0.69
C ARG A 126 -4.41 -10.37 -0.37
N LYS A 127 -4.84 -10.10 0.88
CA LYS A 127 -6.22 -9.99 1.40
C LYS A 127 -6.23 -9.09 2.64
N SER A 128 -6.86 -7.92 2.57
CA SER A 128 -6.80 -6.83 3.57
C SER A 128 -7.00 -7.26 5.04
N LEU A 129 -6.29 -6.60 5.97
CA LEU A 129 -6.45 -6.77 7.43
C LEU A 129 -7.71 -6.06 7.90
N SER A 130 -8.07 -4.98 7.21
CA SER A 130 -9.33 -4.29 7.44
C SER A 130 -10.55 -5.18 7.17
N ALA A 131 -10.40 -6.32 6.47
CA ALA A 131 -11.48 -7.28 6.25
C ALA A 131 -11.45 -8.49 7.20
N ASN A 132 -10.32 -8.80 7.85
CA ASN A 132 -10.20 -9.96 8.74
C ASN A 132 -9.49 -9.49 10.01
N GLY A 133 -10.26 -9.24 11.07
CA GLY A 133 -9.82 -8.84 12.42
C GLY A 133 -8.82 -9.81 13.06
N MET A 134 -7.62 -9.89 12.49
CA MET A 134 -6.53 -10.71 12.96
C MET A 134 -5.63 -9.84 13.83
N ASP A 135 -5.66 -10.12 15.12
CA ASP A 135 -4.72 -9.55 16.06
C ASP A 135 -3.29 -9.94 15.68
N LEU A 136 -2.44 -8.95 15.44
CA LEU A 136 -1.00 -9.20 15.32
C LEU A 136 -0.48 -9.72 16.66
N PRO A 137 0.38 -10.75 16.66
CA PRO A 137 1.07 -11.16 17.88
C PRO A 137 1.85 -9.98 18.43
N VAL A 138 1.80 -9.79 19.74
CA VAL A 138 2.48 -8.67 20.41
C VAL A 138 3.98 -8.98 20.49
N ASP A 139 4.69 -8.62 19.43
CA ASP A 139 6.16 -8.58 19.37
C ASP A 139 6.59 -7.16 18.98
N LYS A 140 7.11 -6.42 19.94
CA LYS A 140 7.52 -5.01 19.77
C LYS A 140 8.88 -4.88 19.05
N THR A 141 9.57 -5.99 18.79
CA THR A 141 10.83 -6.02 18.04
C THR A 141 10.56 -6.19 16.54
N LEU A 142 11.55 -5.92 15.67
CA LEU A 142 11.42 -6.20 14.23
C LEU A 142 11.12 -7.66 13.88
N ASN A 143 11.35 -8.62 14.77
CA ASN A 143 10.96 -10.01 14.52
C ASN A 143 9.43 -10.16 14.36
N GLY A 144 8.66 -9.21 14.91
CA GLY A 144 7.22 -9.12 14.71
C GLY A 144 6.80 -8.89 13.25
N LEU A 145 7.70 -8.38 12.39
CA LEU A 145 7.44 -8.27 10.94
C LEU A 145 7.20 -9.64 10.28
N ASN A 146 7.69 -10.74 10.87
CA ASN A 146 7.46 -12.09 10.36
C ASN A 146 5.98 -12.51 10.44
N ALA A 147 5.19 -11.88 11.32
CA ALA A 147 3.75 -12.08 11.36
C ALA A 147 3.03 -11.43 10.15
N LEU A 148 3.71 -10.51 9.45
CA LEU A 148 3.20 -9.92 8.22
C LEU A 148 3.50 -10.84 7.04
N SER A 149 2.49 -11.19 6.24
CA SER A 149 2.68 -12.04 5.07
C SER A 149 3.62 -11.41 4.02
N GLU A 150 3.51 -10.10 3.82
CA GLU A 150 4.33 -9.34 2.88
C GLU A 150 4.65 -7.93 3.42
N PRO A 151 5.60 -7.81 4.38
CA PRO A 151 6.00 -6.52 4.93
C PRO A 151 6.59 -5.64 3.82
N THR A 152 6.02 -4.43 3.68
CA THR A 152 6.39 -3.47 2.65
C THR A 152 6.88 -2.17 3.25
N LEU A 153 8.02 -1.66 2.80
CA LEU A 153 8.49 -0.32 3.17
C LEU A 153 8.38 0.63 1.97
N SER A 154 7.87 1.83 2.20
CA SER A 154 8.00 2.96 1.27
C SER A 154 8.95 3.99 1.87
N VAL A 155 10.02 4.31 1.15
CA VAL A 155 10.98 5.37 1.45
C VAL A 155 10.72 6.53 0.51
N GLU A 156 10.30 7.66 1.06
CA GLU A 156 9.85 8.83 0.32
C GLU A 156 10.70 10.06 0.72
N LEU A 157 11.50 10.58 -0.20
CA LEU A 157 12.21 11.86 -0.09
C LEU A 157 11.57 12.82 -1.09
N LEU A 158 10.82 13.80 -0.60
CA LEU A 158 9.98 14.67 -1.41
C LEU A 158 10.46 16.12 -1.36
N ASP A 159 10.19 16.86 -2.44
CA ASP A 159 10.46 18.29 -2.57
C ASP A 159 11.91 18.69 -2.22
N LEU A 160 12.89 17.86 -2.61
CA LEU A 160 14.31 18.13 -2.41
C LEU A 160 14.71 19.41 -3.16
N GLN A 161 15.32 20.37 -2.46
CA GLN A 161 15.68 21.69 -2.98
C GLN A 161 17.06 21.73 -3.67
N GLU A 162 17.79 20.62 -3.63
CA GLU A 162 19.11 20.50 -4.25
C GLU A 162 19.00 20.15 -5.74
N PRO A 163 20.04 20.39 -6.55
CA PRO A 163 20.13 19.86 -7.91
C PRO A 163 19.89 18.36 -7.92
N ALA A 164 19.24 17.86 -8.97
CA ALA A 164 18.84 16.47 -9.03
C ALA A 164 20.02 15.53 -9.31
N ASP A 165 20.70 15.14 -8.24
CA ASP A 165 21.81 14.18 -8.25
C ASP A 165 21.62 13.13 -7.12
N PRO A 166 20.90 12.03 -7.40
CA PRO A 166 20.72 10.97 -6.41
C PRO A 166 22.04 10.26 -6.10
N ASP A 167 22.34 10.07 -4.81
CA ASP A 167 23.43 9.20 -4.35
C ASP A 167 23.07 7.72 -4.60
N TYR A 168 23.18 7.28 -5.86
CA TYR A 168 22.78 5.94 -6.30
C TYR A 168 23.54 4.82 -5.59
N ALA A 169 24.75 5.08 -5.08
CA ALA A 169 25.52 4.12 -4.30
C ALA A 169 24.89 3.89 -2.93
N SER A 170 24.61 4.97 -2.20
CA SER A 170 23.95 4.91 -0.90
C SER A 170 22.54 4.33 -1.01
N LEU A 171 21.76 4.73 -2.02
CA LEU A 171 20.41 4.22 -2.26
C LEU A 171 20.39 2.73 -2.60
N ALA A 172 21.30 2.26 -3.45
CA ALA A 172 21.41 0.83 -3.76
C ALA A 172 21.79 0.02 -2.52
N THR A 173 22.75 0.51 -1.73
CA THR A 173 23.16 -0.13 -0.48
C THR A 173 22.00 -0.20 0.53
N MET A 174 21.19 0.86 0.63
CA MET A 174 19.98 0.85 1.44
C MET A 174 18.98 -0.22 0.95
N MET A 175 18.68 -0.25 -0.35
CA MET A 175 17.74 -1.22 -0.92
C MET A 175 18.22 -2.67 -0.74
N GLN A 176 19.53 -2.91 -0.70
CA GLN A 176 20.12 -4.21 -0.40
C GLN A 176 20.11 -4.57 1.09
N TYR A 177 20.14 -3.57 1.97
CA TYR A 177 20.09 -3.76 3.42
C TYR A 177 18.68 -4.08 3.92
N LEU A 178 17.65 -3.41 3.40
CA LEU A 178 16.25 -3.59 3.83
C LEU A 178 15.75 -5.05 3.84
N PRO A 179 16.08 -5.93 2.87
CA PRO A 179 15.75 -7.35 2.95
C PRO A 179 16.25 -8.04 4.24
N THR A 180 17.39 -7.60 4.78
CA THR A 180 17.96 -8.16 6.02
C THR A 180 17.14 -7.80 7.27
N LEU A 181 16.24 -6.81 7.15
CA LEU A 181 15.27 -6.44 8.19
C LEU A 181 13.93 -7.17 8.04
N GLY A 182 13.82 -8.13 7.12
CA GLY A 182 12.61 -8.93 6.90
C GLY A 182 11.65 -8.38 5.85
N PHE A 183 11.99 -7.28 5.18
CA PHE A 183 11.16 -6.71 4.11
C PHE A 183 11.09 -7.60 2.87
N ARG A 184 9.88 -7.72 2.32
CA ARG A 184 9.63 -8.47 1.07
C ARG A 184 9.29 -7.56 -0.10
N LYS A 185 8.99 -6.30 0.17
CA LYS A 185 8.78 -5.27 -0.86
C LYS A 185 9.32 -3.94 -0.35
N VAL A 186 10.05 -3.23 -1.20
CA VAL A 186 10.56 -1.89 -0.88
C VAL A 186 10.26 -0.99 -2.05
N SER A 187 9.62 0.13 -1.77
CA SER A 187 9.41 1.20 -2.72
C SER A 187 10.28 2.40 -2.34
N LEU A 188 10.93 3.00 -3.33
CA LEU A 188 11.74 4.19 -3.22
C LEU A 188 11.15 5.26 -4.14
N ARG A 189 10.84 6.42 -3.56
CA ARG A 189 10.39 7.61 -4.28
C ARG A 189 11.26 8.80 -3.88
N LEU A 190 11.98 9.33 -4.85
CA LEU A 190 12.73 10.58 -4.72
C LEU A 190 12.11 11.61 -5.67
N GLU A 191 11.83 12.80 -5.16
CA GLU A 191 11.31 13.92 -5.94
C GLU A 191 12.13 15.18 -5.66
N TYR A 192 12.76 15.71 -6.71
CA TYR A 192 13.50 16.96 -6.71
C TYR A 192 12.62 18.08 -7.25
N GLY A 193 12.54 19.19 -6.50
CA GLY A 193 11.57 20.24 -6.74
C GLY A 193 10.11 19.79 -6.55
N LYS A 194 9.19 20.76 -6.66
CA LYS A 194 7.76 20.53 -6.37
C LYS A 194 7.17 19.44 -7.28
N GLY A 195 6.81 18.31 -6.68
CA GLY A 195 6.25 17.16 -7.41
C GLY A 195 7.22 16.44 -8.36
N GLY A 196 8.53 16.62 -8.17
CA GLY A 196 9.56 15.95 -8.97
C GLY A 196 9.86 16.61 -10.31
N LYS A 197 9.49 17.89 -10.50
CA LYS A 197 9.72 18.64 -11.75
C LYS A 197 11.20 18.74 -12.14
N GLU A 198 12.08 18.80 -11.16
CA GLU A 198 13.53 18.88 -11.37
C GLU A 198 14.18 17.50 -11.42
N GLY A 199 13.42 16.44 -11.17
CA GLY A 199 13.91 15.08 -11.26
C GLY A 199 13.15 14.14 -10.36
N LYS A 200 13.04 12.89 -10.81
CA LYS A 200 12.28 11.88 -10.10
C LYS A 200 12.92 10.50 -10.24
N LEU A 201 13.15 9.85 -9.09
CA LEU A 201 13.50 8.43 -9.04
C LEU A 201 12.32 7.67 -8.45
N LEU A 202 11.84 6.69 -9.21
CA LEU A 202 10.81 5.76 -8.78
C LEU A 202 11.34 4.34 -8.95
N ALA A 203 11.61 3.68 -7.83
CA ALA A 203 12.05 2.29 -7.81
C ALA A 203 11.18 1.45 -6.88
N GLN A 204 10.97 0.20 -7.23
CA GLN A 204 10.28 -0.78 -6.41
C GLN A 204 10.92 -2.13 -6.57
N TRP A 205 11.22 -2.76 -5.44
CA TRP A 205 11.80 -4.08 -5.37
C TRP A 205 10.80 -5.04 -4.71
N TYR A 206 10.81 -6.28 -5.18
CA TYR A 206 10.06 -7.40 -4.63
C TYR A 206 11.02 -8.54 -4.28
N GLY A 207 10.73 -9.26 -3.20
CA GLY A 207 11.60 -10.27 -2.60
C GLY A 207 11.95 -11.47 -3.49
N THR A 208 11.25 -11.64 -4.61
CA THR A 208 11.56 -12.63 -5.65
C THR A 208 12.73 -12.22 -6.54
N LEU A 209 13.14 -10.94 -6.50
CA LEU A 209 14.20 -10.37 -7.30
C LEU A 209 15.40 -10.00 -6.43
N LYS A 210 16.58 -9.86 -7.04
CA LYS A 210 17.71 -9.21 -6.37
C LYS A 210 17.40 -7.71 -6.22
N PRO A 211 17.70 -7.06 -5.09
CA PRO A 211 17.56 -5.60 -4.98
C PRO A 211 18.38 -4.87 -6.07
N PRO A 212 17.90 -3.70 -6.56
CA PRO A 212 18.57 -2.99 -7.64
C PRO A 212 19.95 -2.45 -7.18
N GLY A 213 20.92 -2.51 -8.08
CA GLY A 213 22.20 -1.83 -7.94
C GLY A 213 22.14 -0.38 -8.45
N SER A 214 23.26 0.34 -8.31
CA SER A 214 23.33 1.77 -8.67
C SER A 214 23.04 2.03 -10.15
N ASN A 215 23.51 1.17 -11.06
CA ASN A 215 23.25 1.32 -12.50
C ASN A 215 21.76 1.12 -12.83
N GLN A 216 21.10 0.17 -12.17
CA GLN A 216 19.67 -0.04 -12.33
C GLN A 216 18.86 1.16 -11.81
N LEU A 217 19.24 1.73 -10.67
CA LEU A 217 18.60 2.94 -10.14
C LEU A 217 18.84 4.15 -11.04
N LYS A 218 20.05 4.32 -11.58
CA LYS A 218 20.38 5.41 -12.51
C LYS A 218 19.50 5.37 -13.76
N ALA A 219 19.25 4.18 -14.32
CA ALA A 219 18.37 4.01 -15.49
C ALA A 219 16.88 4.33 -15.22
N LEU A 220 16.46 4.31 -13.95
CA LEU A 220 15.09 4.61 -13.51
C LEU A 220 14.88 6.09 -13.20
N PHE A 221 15.96 6.85 -13.01
CA PHE A 221 15.86 8.28 -12.79
C PHE A 221 15.35 8.98 -14.05
N ARG A 222 14.57 10.04 -13.85
CA ARG A 222 14.10 10.93 -14.90
C ARG A 222 14.51 12.35 -14.51
N GLY A 223 15.30 12.99 -15.37
CA GLY A 223 15.75 14.36 -15.16
C GLY A 223 14.65 15.42 -15.41
N PRO A 224 14.99 16.71 -15.22
CA PRO A 224 14.09 17.81 -15.48
C PRO A 224 13.57 17.78 -16.93
N GLY A 225 12.25 17.91 -17.09
CA GLY A 225 11.62 17.98 -18.41
C GLY A 225 11.64 16.69 -19.23
N GLU A 226 12.17 15.58 -18.70
CA GLU A 226 12.07 14.29 -19.38
C GLU A 226 10.61 13.82 -19.42
N PRO A 227 10.09 13.41 -20.59
CA PRO A 227 8.73 12.91 -20.70
C PRO A 227 8.55 11.62 -19.89
N PRO A 228 7.35 11.35 -19.35
CA PRO A 228 7.06 10.08 -18.72
C PRO A 228 7.25 8.93 -19.72
N LEU A 229 7.59 7.73 -19.22
CA LEU A 229 7.81 6.58 -20.08
C LEU A 229 6.60 6.31 -20.99
N SER A 230 5.37 6.42 -20.47
CA SER A 230 4.15 6.26 -21.25
C SER A 230 4.08 7.20 -22.44
N GLN A 231 4.63 8.40 -22.36
CA GLN A 231 4.72 9.31 -23.51
C GLN A 231 5.84 8.90 -24.47
N ILE A 232 6.98 8.45 -23.97
CA ILE A 232 8.13 7.98 -24.79
C ILE A 232 7.72 6.82 -25.70
N VAL A 233 6.95 5.86 -25.18
CA VAL A 233 6.59 4.64 -25.93
C VAL A 233 5.25 4.73 -26.67
N LYS A 234 4.52 5.85 -26.51
CA LYS A 234 3.18 6.01 -27.09
C LYS A 234 3.19 5.95 -28.62
N GLU A 235 4.10 6.68 -29.26
CA GLU A 235 4.15 6.76 -30.72
C GLU A 235 4.49 5.40 -31.36
N ASP A 236 5.44 4.68 -30.77
CA ASP A 236 5.80 3.33 -31.20
C ASP A 236 4.62 2.36 -31.02
N PHE A 237 3.90 2.47 -29.90
CA PHE A 237 2.71 1.65 -29.64
C PHE A 237 1.59 1.95 -30.63
N ASP A 238 1.25 3.23 -30.84
CA ASP A 238 0.23 3.67 -31.79
C ASP A 238 0.57 3.18 -33.22
N ARG A 239 1.84 3.29 -33.62
CA ARG A 239 2.33 2.77 -34.90
C ARG A 239 2.18 1.25 -35.01
N ALA A 240 2.49 0.49 -33.95
CA ALA A 240 2.31 -0.95 -33.93
C ALA A 240 0.83 -1.34 -34.08
N MET A 241 -0.07 -0.60 -33.42
CA MET A 241 -1.52 -0.78 -33.55
C MET A 241 -2.02 -0.48 -34.96
N ASP A 242 -1.48 0.52 -35.64
CA ASP A 242 -1.85 0.83 -37.02
C ASP A 242 -1.35 -0.24 -38.01
N TYR A 243 -0.15 -0.80 -37.80
CA TYR A 243 0.27 -2.00 -38.55
C TYR A 243 -0.69 -3.17 -38.34
N LEU A 244 -1.15 -3.38 -37.11
CA LEU A 244 -2.08 -4.47 -36.79
C LEU A 244 -3.44 -4.28 -37.49
N LYS A 245 -3.99 -3.05 -37.47
CA LYS A 245 -5.23 -2.70 -38.21
C LYS A 245 -5.08 -2.87 -39.72
N GLY A 246 -3.89 -2.58 -40.26
CA GLY A 246 -3.57 -2.76 -41.67
C GLY A 246 -3.26 -4.20 -42.09
N GLY A 247 -3.37 -5.18 -41.19
CA GLY A 247 -3.05 -6.60 -41.47
C GLY A 247 -1.54 -6.91 -41.50
N ASN A 248 -0.68 -5.95 -41.19
CA ASN A 248 0.78 -6.10 -41.17
C ASN A 248 1.28 -6.68 -39.84
N THR A 249 0.75 -7.84 -39.45
CA THR A 249 0.97 -8.46 -38.13
C THR A 249 2.44 -8.72 -37.80
N ASN A 250 3.30 -9.00 -38.79
CA ASN A 250 4.75 -9.16 -38.60
C ASN A 250 5.44 -7.87 -38.16
N GLN A 251 5.08 -6.74 -38.78
CA GLN A 251 5.65 -5.44 -38.43
C GLN A 251 5.14 -4.98 -37.05
N ALA A 252 3.85 -5.19 -36.78
CA ALA A 252 3.27 -4.91 -35.46
C ALA A 252 4.01 -5.68 -34.35
N LEU A 253 4.22 -7.00 -34.53
CA LEU A 253 4.94 -7.83 -33.56
C LEU A 253 6.36 -7.30 -33.30
N GLN A 254 7.12 -6.98 -34.34
CA GLN A 254 8.49 -6.46 -34.18
C GLN A 254 8.54 -5.18 -33.35
N VAL A 255 7.58 -4.26 -33.55
CA VAL A 255 7.52 -3.02 -32.79
C VAL A 255 7.12 -3.30 -31.34
N PHE A 256 6.11 -4.14 -31.08
CA PHE A 256 5.74 -4.52 -29.72
C PHE A 256 6.88 -5.19 -28.95
N GLU A 257 7.59 -6.15 -29.57
CA GLU A 257 8.74 -6.81 -28.93
C GLU A 257 9.89 -5.82 -28.67
N SER A 258 10.07 -4.82 -29.53
CA SER A 258 11.06 -3.75 -29.34
C SER A 258 10.73 -2.87 -28.13
N ILE A 259 9.47 -2.47 -27.98
CA ILE A 259 9.01 -1.68 -26.82
C ILE A 259 9.34 -2.44 -25.52
N VAL A 260 8.96 -3.72 -25.44
CA VAL A 260 9.19 -4.54 -24.24
C VAL A 260 10.69 -4.67 -23.95
N ARG A 261 11.49 -5.05 -24.96
CA ARG A 261 12.93 -5.27 -24.81
C ARG A 261 13.68 -4.03 -24.32
N ASN A 262 13.29 -2.84 -24.81
CA ASN A 262 14.02 -1.61 -24.54
C ASN A 262 13.54 -0.89 -23.26
N HIS A 263 12.31 -1.15 -22.81
CA HIS A 263 11.68 -0.36 -21.77
C HIS A 263 11.15 -1.15 -20.57
N ASP A 264 11.02 -2.48 -20.63
CA ASP A 264 10.76 -3.29 -19.43
C ASP A 264 11.89 -3.09 -18.42
N ASN A 265 11.51 -2.91 -17.16
CA ASN A 265 12.47 -2.91 -16.07
C ASN A 265 11.77 -3.47 -14.82
N PRO A 266 12.32 -4.52 -14.19
CA PRO A 266 11.71 -5.20 -13.04
C PRO A 266 11.56 -4.32 -11.79
N TYR A 267 12.21 -3.15 -11.77
CA TYR A 267 12.27 -2.28 -10.61
C TYR A 267 11.41 -1.01 -10.70
N ARG A 268 10.49 -0.88 -11.66
CA ARG A 268 9.65 0.33 -11.77
C ARG A 268 8.55 0.37 -10.70
N TYR A 269 8.32 1.55 -10.09
CA TYR A 269 7.32 1.78 -9.03
C TYR A 269 5.88 1.58 -9.50
N ASN A 270 5.07 0.86 -8.69
CA ASN A 270 3.64 0.66 -8.94
C ASN A 270 2.80 0.98 -7.70
N PRO A 271 2.08 2.09 -7.75
CA PRO A 271 0.63 2.07 -7.48
C PRO A 271 -0.22 2.76 -8.57
N TYR A 272 0.39 3.14 -9.69
CA TYR A 272 -0.26 3.83 -10.83
C TYR A 272 0.05 3.15 -12.18
N VAL A 273 0.44 1.87 -12.19
CA VAL A 273 1.05 1.15 -13.34
C VAL A 273 0.26 1.19 -14.63
N VAL A 274 -1.05 1.42 -14.60
CA VAL A 274 -1.80 1.60 -15.85
C VAL A 274 -1.44 2.92 -16.55
N ALA A 275 -1.07 3.98 -15.82
CA ALA A 275 -0.89 5.32 -16.39
C ALA A 275 0.55 5.65 -16.82
N GLN A 276 1.59 5.07 -16.20
CA GLN A 276 2.99 5.46 -16.46
C GLN A 276 3.80 4.42 -17.25
N SER A 277 3.37 3.16 -17.28
CA SER A 277 4.00 2.07 -18.03
C SER A 277 3.04 1.35 -19.00
N GLY A 278 1.80 1.86 -19.15
CA GLY A 278 0.69 1.17 -19.84
C GLY A 278 1.10 0.49 -21.13
N TYR A 279 1.70 1.25 -22.06
CA TYR A 279 2.07 0.73 -23.38
C TYR A 279 3.17 -0.35 -23.38
N VAL A 280 4.01 -0.47 -22.34
CA VAL A 280 5.01 -1.56 -22.28
C VAL A 280 4.31 -2.89 -22.00
N TYR A 281 3.36 -2.90 -21.07
CA TYR A 281 2.62 -4.11 -20.71
C TYR A 281 1.50 -4.43 -21.71
N GLU A 282 0.89 -3.41 -22.31
CA GLU A 282 -0.01 -3.58 -23.45
C GLU A 282 0.75 -4.13 -24.67
N ALA A 283 1.96 -3.65 -24.95
CA ALA A 283 2.80 -4.21 -26.02
C ALA A 283 3.17 -5.67 -25.75
N ALA A 284 3.54 -6.02 -24.50
CA ALA A 284 3.78 -7.41 -24.13
C ALA A 284 2.53 -8.29 -24.36
N PHE A 285 1.34 -7.77 -24.07
CA PHE A 285 0.09 -8.49 -24.28
C PHE A 285 -0.18 -8.74 -25.76
N GLU A 286 -0.10 -7.70 -26.59
CA GLU A 286 -0.34 -7.82 -28.03
C GLU A 286 0.70 -8.72 -28.71
N ALA A 287 1.98 -8.62 -28.31
CA ALA A 287 3.02 -9.55 -28.78
C ALA A 287 2.70 -11.01 -28.41
N GLY A 288 2.31 -11.25 -27.15
CA GLY A 288 1.91 -12.58 -26.67
C GLY A 288 0.73 -13.17 -27.43
N LYS A 289 -0.28 -12.34 -27.74
CA LYS A 289 -1.45 -12.73 -28.53
C LYS A 289 -1.07 -13.13 -29.97
N ILE A 290 -0.30 -12.29 -30.66
CA ILE A 290 0.15 -12.57 -32.03
C ILE A 290 0.96 -13.88 -32.08
N LEU A 291 1.88 -14.09 -31.13
CA LEU A 291 2.69 -15.30 -31.06
C LEU A 291 1.83 -16.55 -30.78
N LYS A 292 0.80 -16.42 -29.94
CA LYS A 292 -0.16 -17.51 -29.69
C LYS A 292 -0.93 -17.89 -30.96
N GLU A 293 -1.41 -16.91 -31.71
CA GLU A 293 -2.14 -17.12 -32.97
C GLU A 293 -1.27 -17.82 -34.04
N ARG A 294 0.05 -17.60 -34.00
CA ARG A 294 1.04 -18.28 -34.86
C ARG A 294 1.43 -19.68 -34.41
N GLY A 295 0.95 -20.14 -33.25
CA GLY A 295 1.36 -21.41 -32.65
C GLY A 295 2.70 -21.36 -31.90
N GLU A 296 3.32 -20.19 -31.73
CA GLU A 296 4.60 -20.00 -31.01
C GLU A 296 4.38 -19.94 -29.48
N ARG A 297 3.78 -21.00 -28.92
CA ARG A 297 3.28 -21.03 -27.53
C ARG A 297 4.33 -20.70 -26.48
N ASN A 298 5.58 -21.16 -26.65
CA ASN A 298 6.65 -20.89 -25.69
C ASN A 298 7.02 -19.40 -25.63
N ARG A 299 7.11 -18.72 -26.79
CA ARG A 299 7.40 -17.29 -26.83
C ARG A 299 6.23 -16.47 -26.30
N ALA A 300 4.99 -16.84 -26.66
CA ALA A 300 3.79 -16.22 -26.11
C ALA A 300 3.77 -16.31 -24.57
N ARG A 301 4.12 -17.48 -24.03
CA ARG A 301 4.21 -17.71 -22.58
C ARG A 301 5.22 -16.79 -21.89
N THR A 302 6.35 -16.48 -22.52
CA THR A 302 7.33 -15.53 -21.98
C THR A 302 6.70 -14.15 -21.73
N TYR A 303 5.93 -13.63 -22.68
CA TYR A 303 5.27 -12.33 -22.54
C TYR A 303 4.15 -12.35 -21.49
N PHE A 304 3.33 -13.42 -21.45
CA PHE A 304 2.30 -13.53 -20.43
C PHE A 304 2.87 -13.72 -19.02
N ASN A 305 3.95 -14.48 -18.88
CA ASN A 305 4.66 -14.63 -17.61
C ASN A 305 5.27 -13.30 -17.15
N LEU A 306 5.83 -12.50 -18.07
CA LEU A 306 6.33 -11.17 -17.76
C LEU A 306 5.20 -10.29 -17.19
N ILE A 307 4.05 -10.24 -17.85
CA ILE A 307 2.88 -9.49 -17.38
C ILE A 307 2.45 -9.97 -16.00
N GLN A 308 2.33 -11.29 -15.83
CA GLN A 308 1.96 -11.88 -14.54
C GLN A 308 2.97 -11.51 -13.45
N GLU A 309 4.27 -11.61 -13.70
CA GLU A 309 5.32 -11.25 -12.75
C GLU A 309 5.20 -9.77 -12.36
N ARG A 310 5.18 -8.87 -13.35
CA ARG A 310 5.14 -7.41 -13.15
C ARG A 310 3.86 -6.94 -12.45
N LEU A 311 2.74 -7.63 -12.71
CA LEU A 311 1.43 -7.28 -12.17
C LEU A 311 1.03 -8.09 -10.92
N SER A 312 1.73 -9.17 -10.55
CA SER A 312 1.33 -10.08 -9.45
C SER A 312 1.17 -9.44 -8.06
N TYR A 313 1.58 -8.18 -7.90
CA TYR A 313 1.69 -7.48 -6.63
C TYR A 313 0.56 -6.49 -6.34
N GLU A 314 -0.52 -6.49 -7.13
CA GLU A 314 -1.75 -5.72 -6.90
C GLU A 314 -3.01 -6.59 -7.11
N GLU A 315 -4.11 -6.29 -6.40
CA GLU A 315 -5.35 -7.07 -6.43
C GLU A 315 -6.09 -7.04 -7.78
N VAL A 316 -5.93 -5.99 -8.59
CA VAL A 316 -6.57 -5.88 -9.92
C VAL A 316 -5.98 -6.91 -10.91
N PRO A 317 -4.65 -7.07 -10.98
CA PRO A 317 -3.99 -8.17 -11.70
C PRO A 317 -4.38 -9.60 -11.31
N LEU A 318 -4.85 -9.86 -10.09
CA LEU A 318 -5.32 -11.20 -9.71
C LEU A 318 -6.59 -11.58 -10.47
N ARG A 319 -7.46 -10.60 -10.81
CA ARG A 319 -8.62 -10.83 -11.69
C ARG A 319 -8.18 -11.10 -13.13
N TYR A 320 -7.12 -10.46 -13.58
CA TYR A 320 -6.56 -10.63 -14.93
C TYR A 320 -5.79 -11.97 -15.07
N ALA A 321 -5.01 -12.36 -14.07
CA ALA A 321 -4.38 -13.69 -14.01
C ALA A 321 -5.43 -14.81 -13.85
N ALA A 322 -6.53 -14.57 -13.14
CA ALA A 322 -7.67 -15.49 -13.09
C ALA A 322 -8.35 -15.62 -14.47
N TYR A 323 -8.47 -14.52 -15.23
CA TYR A 323 -8.94 -14.55 -16.61
C TYR A 323 -7.99 -15.32 -17.55
N LEU A 324 -6.67 -15.13 -17.43
CA LEU A 324 -5.68 -15.89 -18.21
C LEU A 324 -5.71 -17.40 -17.91
N ARG A 325 -5.88 -17.79 -16.64
CA ARG A 325 -6.06 -19.19 -16.23
C ARG A 325 -7.42 -19.78 -16.66
N TYR A 326 -8.46 -18.95 -16.70
CA TYR A 326 -9.76 -19.34 -17.26
C TYR A 326 -9.64 -19.65 -18.76
N ILE A 327 -8.83 -18.90 -19.50
CA ILE A 327 -8.55 -19.20 -20.92
C ILE A 327 -7.74 -20.50 -21.07
N GLU A 328 -6.73 -20.73 -20.22
CA GLU A 328 -5.96 -22.00 -20.25
C GLU A 328 -6.84 -23.23 -19.95
N LYS A 329 -7.77 -23.14 -19.00
CA LYS A 329 -8.63 -24.27 -18.59
C LYS A 329 -9.78 -24.60 -19.53
N ASN A 330 -10.17 -23.69 -20.42
CA ASN A 330 -11.30 -23.89 -21.33
C ASN A 330 -10.86 -24.10 -22.80
N GLN A 331 -9.58 -24.45 -23.02
CA GLN A 331 -9.02 -24.77 -24.35
C GLN A 331 -8.26 -26.11 -24.39
N GLU A 332 -8.32 -26.90 -23.32
CA GLU A 332 -8.25 -28.37 -23.38
C GLU A 332 -9.65 -28.90 -23.68
#